data_AF-A0A523QUT7-F1
#
_entry.id   AF-A0A523QUT7-F1
#
_cell.length_a   1.000
_cell.length_b   1.000
_cell.length_c   1.000
_cell.angle_alpha   90.00
_cell.angle_beta   90.00
_cell.angle_gamma   90.00
#
_symmetry.space_group_name_H-M   'P 1'
#
loop_
_entity.id
_entity.type
_entity.pdbx_description
1 polymer ?
#
loop_
_entity_poly.entity_id
_entity_poly.type
_entity_poly.pdbx_seq_one_letter_code
_entity_poly.pdbx_strand_id
1 'polypeptide(L)'
;MIVEKIKDLNVAIVENDQFSLSEIFHENTKLHDIDRDFFYNIDIILKTPYILKRIAKAYKAYPGYTAITLPEVKEDNLLKKLIKKRRSERAYSGKQIELQELADLLHFSLGITGTIKGLNDIELTLRAYPSAGALYPIEAYIIVFNVKSLDKGIYHYNVNKHLLELIEPGDYKEHLAKICLSKDIMEDANVLIILTSIFKRATIKYGIRGYRFALIEAGIVGQNITLVAESLGLGSCMLGGFFDDEIHNVLKVDGVNEAVVNVMTVGRKGEKESEREGVERGEK
;
A
#
# COMPACT_ATOMS: atom_id res chain seq x y z
N MET A 1 42.64 -4.83 22.11
CA MET A 1 41.69 -5.20 23.18
C MET A 1 40.23 -4.81 22.93
N ILE A 2 39.90 -3.74 22.19
CA ILE A 2 38.52 -3.49 21.69
C ILE A 2 38.32 -4.07 20.27
N VAL A 3 39.39 -4.15 19.47
CA VAL A 3 39.38 -4.68 18.09
C VAL A 3 39.20 -6.21 18.03
N GLU A 4 39.54 -6.95 19.09
CA GLU A 4 39.35 -8.41 19.14
C GLU A 4 37.92 -8.82 19.54
N LYS A 5 37.21 -8.00 20.32
CA LYS A 5 35.81 -8.28 20.70
C LYS A 5 34.79 -8.05 19.59
N ILE A 6 35.19 -7.39 18.50
CA ILE A 6 34.36 -7.20 17.31
C ILE A 6 34.51 -8.39 16.34
N LYS A 7 35.61 -9.15 16.40
CA LYS A 7 35.81 -10.32 15.54
C LYS A 7 34.92 -11.51 15.93
N ASP A 8 34.47 -11.60 17.18
CA ASP A 8 33.55 -12.65 17.64
C ASP A 8 32.06 -12.37 17.31
N LEU A 9 31.75 -11.24 16.64
CA LEU A 9 30.42 -10.94 16.09
C LEU A 9 30.31 -11.15 14.57
N ASN A 10 31.35 -11.73 13.94
CA ASN A 10 31.35 -12.09 12.52
C ASN A 10 30.74 -13.48 12.27
N VAL A 11 29.50 -13.68 12.67
CA VAL A 11 28.65 -14.73 12.08
C VAL A 11 27.46 -14.06 11.43
N ALA A 12 27.53 -14.02 10.10
CA ALA A 12 26.45 -13.76 9.14
C ALA A 12 26.09 -12.30 8.81
N ILE A 13 27.04 -11.49 8.33
CA ILE A 13 26.74 -10.55 7.25
C ILE A 13 27.85 -10.70 6.21
N VAL A 14 27.63 -11.61 5.28
CA VAL A 14 28.45 -11.72 4.07
C VAL A 14 28.07 -10.53 3.19
N GLU A 15 28.81 -9.44 3.28
CA GLU A 15 28.94 -8.50 2.16
C GLU A 15 29.75 -9.22 1.08
N ASN A 16 29.06 -9.96 0.22
CA ASN A 16 29.60 -10.30 -1.08
C ASN A 16 29.20 -9.17 -2.02
N ASP A 17 30.12 -8.74 -2.90
CA ASP A 17 29.91 -7.78 -4.00
C ASP A 17 28.91 -8.26 -5.08
N GLN A 18 27.89 -9.04 -4.68
CA GLN A 18 26.84 -9.56 -5.52
C GLN A 18 25.48 -9.17 -4.95
N PHE A 19 24.58 -8.68 -5.82
CA PHE A 19 23.19 -8.43 -5.46
C PHE A 19 22.56 -9.64 -4.77
N SER A 20 21.84 -9.40 -3.68
CA SER A 20 21.03 -10.39 -2.99
C SER A 20 19.89 -10.89 -3.88
N LEU A 21 19.42 -12.10 -3.63
CA LEU A 21 18.26 -12.66 -4.36
C LEU A 21 17.00 -11.78 -4.23
N SER A 22 16.85 -11.05 -3.13
CA SER A 22 15.77 -10.09 -2.94
C SER A 22 15.89 -8.87 -3.86
N GLU A 23 17.10 -8.33 -4.04
CA GLU A 23 17.34 -7.20 -4.95
C GLU A 23 17.12 -7.63 -6.39
N ILE A 24 17.64 -8.80 -6.79
CA ILE A 24 17.40 -9.36 -8.12
C ILE A 24 15.90 -9.56 -8.35
N PHE A 25 15.19 -10.16 -7.39
CA PHE A 25 13.74 -10.35 -7.51
C PHE A 25 13.00 -9.02 -7.62
N HIS A 26 13.32 -8.04 -6.78
CA HIS A 26 12.68 -6.74 -6.78
C HIS A 26 12.86 -6.05 -8.15
N GLU A 27 14.11 -5.96 -8.63
CA GLU A 27 14.45 -5.38 -9.92
C GLU A 27 13.73 -6.07 -11.08
N ASN A 28 13.70 -7.41 -11.10
CA ASN A 28 13.04 -8.17 -12.17
C ASN A 28 11.50 -8.11 -12.11
N THR A 29 10.93 -7.49 -11.09
CA THR A 29 9.48 -7.30 -10.95
C THR A 29 9.04 -5.85 -11.16
N LYS A 30 9.99 -4.93 -11.38
CA LYS A 30 9.68 -3.56 -11.76
C LYS A 30 8.98 -3.52 -13.12
N LEU A 31 8.16 -2.51 -13.31
CA LEU A 31 7.60 -2.17 -14.61
C LEU A 31 8.32 -0.95 -15.17
N HIS A 32 8.62 -0.98 -16.47
CA HIS A 32 9.20 0.13 -17.20
C HIS A 32 8.26 0.58 -18.32
N ASP A 33 8.54 1.73 -18.95
CA ASP A 33 7.66 2.27 -20.00
C ASP A 33 7.49 1.30 -21.19
N ILE A 34 8.51 0.48 -21.47
CA ILE A 34 8.43 -0.58 -22.49
C ILE A 34 7.41 -1.67 -22.14
N ASP A 35 7.08 -1.85 -20.86
CA ASP A 35 6.10 -2.83 -20.39
C ASP A 35 4.66 -2.29 -20.42
N ARG A 36 4.43 -1.09 -20.95
CA ARG A 36 3.08 -0.50 -21.08
C ARG A 36 2.12 -1.46 -21.78
N ASP A 37 2.61 -2.23 -22.76
CA ASP A 37 1.80 -3.20 -23.50
C ASP A 37 1.37 -4.42 -22.68
N PHE A 38 2.04 -4.71 -21.56
CA PHE A 38 1.61 -5.72 -20.61
C PHE A 38 0.18 -5.42 -20.09
N PHE A 39 -0.18 -4.15 -19.92
CA PHE A 39 -1.51 -3.77 -19.45
C PHE A 39 -2.60 -3.97 -20.51
N TYR A 40 -2.28 -3.86 -21.80
CA TYR A 40 -3.21 -4.28 -22.86
C TYR A 40 -3.52 -5.78 -22.77
N ASN A 41 -2.52 -6.59 -22.43
CA ASN A 41 -2.74 -8.03 -22.22
C ASN A 41 -3.62 -8.32 -20.99
N ILE A 42 -3.54 -7.51 -19.92
CA ILE A 42 -4.45 -7.64 -18.76
C ILE A 42 -5.90 -7.40 -19.18
N ASP A 43 -6.19 -6.38 -19.98
CA ASP A 43 -7.55 -6.12 -20.46
C ASP A 43 -8.11 -7.28 -21.31
N ILE A 44 -7.27 -7.86 -22.17
CA ILE A 44 -7.62 -9.08 -22.93
C ILE A 44 -7.90 -10.26 -22.00
N ILE A 45 -7.03 -10.48 -20.99
CA ILE A 45 -7.20 -11.52 -19.97
C ILE A 45 -8.53 -11.35 -19.24
N LEU A 46 -8.86 -10.12 -18.83
CA LEU A 46 -10.09 -9.78 -18.14
C LEU A 46 -11.34 -9.88 -19.02
N LYS A 47 -11.21 -9.82 -20.35
CA LYS A 47 -12.31 -10.05 -21.30
C LYS A 47 -12.46 -11.50 -21.73
N THR A 48 -11.49 -12.36 -21.39
CA THR A 48 -11.48 -13.77 -21.79
C THR A 48 -12.46 -14.59 -20.92
N PRO A 49 -13.55 -15.16 -21.47
CA PRO A 49 -14.60 -15.81 -20.66
C PRO A 49 -14.11 -16.99 -19.81
N TYR A 50 -13.12 -17.74 -20.31
CA TYR A 50 -12.52 -18.84 -19.54
C TYR A 50 -11.81 -18.32 -18.29
N ILE A 51 -11.03 -17.24 -18.42
CA ILE A 51 -10.30 -16.65 -17.30
C ILE A 51 -11.27 -16.01 -16.30
N LEU A 52 -12.29 -15.28 -16.78
CA LEU A 52 -13.35 -14.74 -15.93
C LEU A 52 -14.06 -15.82 -15.11
N LYS A 53 -14.42 -16.95 -15.73
CA LYS A 53 -15.02 -18.09 -15.01
C LYS A 53 -14.08 -18.65 -13.94
N ARG A 54 -12.78 -18.66 -14.21
CA ARG A 54 -11.77 -19.14 -13.26
C ARG A 54 -11.57 -18.17 -12.09
N ILE A 55 -11.50 -16.87 -12.36
CA ILE A 55 -11.43 -15.81 -11.33
C ILE A 55 -12.69 -15.84 -10.44
N ALA A 56 -13.88 -16.01 -11.04
CA ALA A 56 -15.15 -16.09 -10.31
C ALA A 56 -15.24 -17.29 -9.35
N LYS A 57 -14.41 -18.32 -9.54
CA LYS A 57 -14.32 -19.53 -8.70
C LYS A 57 -12.98 -19.65 -8.01
N ALA A 58 -12.49 -18.55 -7.44
CA ALA A 58 -11.23 -18.50 -6.68
C ALA A 58 -11.34 -19.16 -5.28
N TYR A 59 -11.82 -20.40 -5.22
CA TYR A 59 -11.89 -21.20 -4.01
C TYR A 59 -11.55 -22.67 -4.31
N LYS A 60 -11.09 -23.39 -3.29
CA LYS A 60 -10.79 -24.82 -3.36
C LYS A 60 -11.82 -25.58 -2.52
N ALA A 61 -12.27 -26.72 -3.02
CA ALA A 61 -13.09 -27.67 -2.26
C ALA A 61 -12.39 -29.04 -2.23
N TYR A 62 -12.68 -29.82 -1.20
CA TYR A 62 -12.25 -31.21 -1.06
C TYR A 62 -13.50 -32.11 -1.02
N PRO A 63 -14.09 -32.47 -2.18
CA PRO A 63 -15.30 -33.29 -2.23
C PRO A 63 -15.07 -34.65 -1.57
N GLY A 64 -16.09 -35.19 -0.90
CA GLY A 64 -16.05 -36.51 -0.26
C GLY A 64 -15.44 -36.55 1.15
N TYR A 65 -14.90 -35.43 1.66
CA TYR A 65 -14.48 -35.32 3.05
C TYR A 65 -15.66 -34.91 3.94
N THR A 66 -15.68 -35.40 5.19
CA THR A 66 -16.62 -34.93 6.20
C THR A 66 -16.41 -33.43 6.41
N ALA A 67 -17.49 -32.66 6.31
CA ALA A 67 -17.47 -31.21 6.47
C ALA A 67 -18.36 -30.79 7.64
N ILE A 68 -17.95 -29.73 8.33
CA ILE A 68 -18.75 -29.06 9.36
C ILE A 68 -19.20 -27.72 8.78
N THR A 69 -20.51 -27.49 8.74
CA THR A 69 -21.07 -26.19 8.34
C THR A 69 -20.84 -25.17 9.46
N LEU A 70 -20.23 -24.03 9.12
CA LEU A 70 -20.08 -22.92 10.06
C LEU A 70 -21.43 -22.19 10.26
N PRO A 71 -21.70 -21.61 11.45
CA PRO A 71 -22.89 -20.79 11.67
C PRO A 71 -22.97 -19.56 10.76
N GLU A 72 -24.16 -18.97 10.66
CA GLU A 72 -24.35 -17.73 9.91
C GLU A 72 -23.52 -16.56 10.47
N VAL A 73 -23.06 -15.70 9.56
CA VAL A 73 -22.24 -14.53 9.87
C VAL A 73 -23.08 -13.43 10.53
N LYS A 74 -22.59 -12.85 11.63
CA LYS A 74 -23.24 -11.75 12.36
C LYS A 74 -22.51 -10.42 12.16
N GLU A 75 -23.20 -9.40 11.64
CA GLU A 75 -22.70 -8.03 11.41
C GLU A 75 -22.97 -7.08 12.59
N ASP A 76 -22.57 -7.52 13.77
CA ASP A 76 -22.91 -6.90 15.06
C ASP A 76 -22.03 -5.70 15.48
N ASN A 77 -20.97 -5.38 14.74
CA ASN A 77 -20.06 -4.28 15.09
C ASN A 77 -19.58 -3.48 13.87
N LEU A 78 -18.99 -2.31 14.15
CA LEU A 78 -18.54 -1.37 13.12
C LEU A 78 -17.46 -1.96 12.19
N LEU A 79 -16.47 -2.66 12.74
CA LEU A 79 -15.39 -3.24 11.94
C LEU A 79 -15.94 -4.24 10.91
N LYS A 80 -16.87 -5.12 11.31
CA LYS A 80 -17.51 -6.09 10.40
C LYS A 80 -18.29 -5.37 9.28
N LYS A 81 -19.01 -4.30 9.63
CA LYS A 81 -19.72 -3.46 8.65
C LYS A 81 -18.76 -2.78 7.66
N LEU A 82 -17.63 -2.26 8.15
CA LEU A 82 -16.59 -1.64 7.32
C LEU A 82 -15.96 -2.66 6.36
N ILE A 83 -15.57 -3.84 6.86
CA ILE A 83 -15.00 -4.92 6.03
C ILE A 83 -15.98 -5.32 4.91
N LYS A 84 -17.28 -5.41 5.22
CA LYS A 84 -18.31 -5.72 4.23
C LYS A 84 -18.48 -4.61 3.19
N LYS A 85 -18.47 -3.34 3.62
CA LYS A 85 -18.69 -2.17 2.76
C LYS A 85 -17.50 -1.86 1.86
N ARG A 86 -16.28 -2.09 2.35
CA ARG A 86 -15.01 -1.81 1.68
C ARG A 86 -14.95 -2.38 0.26
N ARG A 87 -14.67 -1.53 -0.72
CA ARG A 87 -14.40 -1.88 -2.13
C ARG A 87 -13.25 -1.02 -2.64
N SER A 88 -12.59 -1.47 -3.71
CA SER A 88 -11.68 -0.60 -4.48
C SER A 88 -12.52 0.46 -5.18
N GLU A 89 -12.48 1.68 -4.67
CA GLU A 89 -13.20 2.82 -5.22
C GLU A 89 -12.37 3.47 -6.32
N ARG A 90 -12.96 3.59 -7.50
CA ARG A 90 -12.29 4.09 -8.71
C ARG A 90 -12.94 5.36 -9.26
N ALA A 91 -14.06 5.78 -8.69
CA ALA A 91 -14.75 7.02 -9.03
C ALA A 91 -14.82 7.92 -7.79
N TYR A 92 -14.21 9.09 -7.89
CA TYR A 92 -14.21 10.10 -6.84
C TYR A 92 -15.06 11.30 -7.26
N SER A 93 -15.52 12.09 -6.29
CA SER A 93 -16.41 13.23 -6.55
C SER A 93 -15.68 14.53 -6.89
N GLY A 94 -14.35 14.56 -6.82
CA GLY A 94 -13.54 15.77 -6.94
C GLY A 94 -13.69 16.77 -5.78
N LYS A 95 -14.60 16.54 -4.82
CA LYS A 95 -14.76 17.38 -3.62
C LYS A 95 -13.51 17.31 -2.75
N GLN A 96 -13.12 18.44 -2.15
CA GLN A 96 -11.96 18.49 -1.26
C GLN A 96 -12.18 17.60 -0.02
N ILE A 97 -11.08 17.08 0.54
CA ILE A 97 -11.07 16.52 1.89
C ILE A 97 -10.47 17.54 2.87
N GLU A 98 -10.90 17.50 4.12
CA GLU A 98 -10.33 18.31 5.19
C GLU A 98 -8.96 17.77 5.59
N LEU A 99 -8.04 18.65 6.01
CA LEU A 99 -6.73 18.25 6.51
C LEU A 99 -6.84 17.26 7.69
N GLN A 100 -7.86 17.41 8.54
CA GLN A 100 -8.12 16.49 9.65
C GLN A 100 -8.40 15.07 9.16
N GLU A 101 -9.13 14.89 8.06
CA GLU A 101 -9.41 13.56 7.51
C GLU A 101 -8.14 12.89 6.98
N LEU A 102 -7.23 13.67 6.37
CA LEU A 102 -5.92 13.16 5.98
C LEU A 102 -5.06 12.81 7.21
N ALA A 103 -5.08 13.64 8.25
CA ALA A 103 -4.35 13.39 9.49
C ALA A 103 -4.83 12.08 10.17
N ASP A 104 -6.15 11.90 10.31
CA ASP A 104 -6.75 10.69 10.88
C ASP A 104 -6.41 9.46 10.02
N LEU A 105 -6.49 9.60 8.69
CA LEU A 105 -6.13 8.54 7.76
C LEU A 105 -4.69 8.05 7.98
N LEU A 106 -3.73 8.96 8.06
CA LEU A 106 -2.31 8.64 8.24
C LEU A 106 -2.03 8.09 9.64
N HIS A 107 -2.60 8.71 10.68
CA HIS A 107 -2.40 8.28 12.05
C HIS A 107 -2.91 6.86 12.29
N PHE A 108 -4.17 6.57 11.92
CA PHE A 108 -4.76 5.26 12.16
C PHE A 108 -4.33 4.20 11.15
N SER A 109 -3.54 4.56 10.13
CA SER A 109 -2.96 3.60 9.19
C SER A 109 -1.49 3.28 9.46
N LEU A 110 -0.68 4.28 9.84
CA LEU A 110 0.77 4.15 10.03
C LEU A 110 1.29 4.71 11.37
N GLY A 111 0.52 5.57 12.03
CA GLY A 111 0.96 6.35 13.19
C GLY A 111 1.32 5.53 14.42
N ILE A 112 2.00 6.18 15.37
CA ILE A 112 2.32 5.62 16.68
C ILE A 112 1.04 5.58 17.53
N THR A 113 0.69 4.40 18.05
CA THR A 113 -0.50 4.16 18.87
C THR A 113 -0.16 3.80 20.32
N GLY A 114 1.13 3.68 20.64
CA GLY A 114 1.60 3.46 22.01
C GLY A 114 3.10 3.28 22.06
N THR A 115 3.63 3.10 23.27
CA THR A 115 5.03 2.76 23.50
C THR A 115 5.16 1.63 24.53
N ILE A 116 6.25 0.88 24.42
CA ILE A 116 6.59 -0.19 25.37
C ILE A 116 8.07 -0.10 25.75
N LYS A 117 8.41 -0.56 26.94
CA LYS A 117 9.81 -0.73 27.35
C LYS A 117 10.39 -1.97 26.68
N GLY A 118 11.43 -1.78 25.87
CA GLY A 118 12.22 -2.83 25.25
C GLY A 118 13.38 -3.31 26.13
N LEU A 119 14.29 -4.08 25.51
CA LEU A 119 15.53 -4.53 26.16
C LEU A 119 16.47 -3.34 26.42
N ASN A 120 17.26 -3.43 27.49
CA ASN A 120 18.23 -2.39 27.90
C ASN A 120 17.60 -1.00 28.11
N ASP A 121 16.36 -0.95 28.62
CA ASP A 121 15.60 0.29 28.86
C ASP A 121 15.37 1.17 27.63
N ILE A 122 15.49 0.60 26.42
CA ILE A 122 15.18 1.30 25.17
C ILE A 122 13.67 1.29 24.95
N GLU A 123 13.06 2.47 24.84
CA GLU A 123 11.64 2.61 24.52
C GLU A 123 11.37 2.29 23.04
N LEU A 124 10.37 1.46 22.78
CA LEU A 124 9.94 1.06 21.44
C LEU A 124 8.55 1.61 21.16
N THR A 125 8.36 2.16 19.96
CA THR A 125 7.05 2.63 19.50
C THR A 125 6.22 1.48 18.95
N LEU A 126 4.95 1.43 19.31
CA LEU A 126 3.94 0.60 18.66
C LEU A 126 3.22 1.44 17.61
N ARG A 127 3.06 0.89 16.40
CA ARG A 127 2.30 1.54 15.32
C ARG A 127 0.90 0.94 15.14
N ALA A 128 0.07 1.61 14.34
CA ALA A 128 -1.27 1.17 13.96
C ALA A 128 -1.32 -0.18 13.19
N TYR A 129 -0.16 -0.71 12.81
CA TYR A 129 -0.02 -2.01 12.17
C TYR A 129 1.11 -2.83 12.83
N PRO A 130 1.04 -4.18 12.81
CA PRO A 130 2.13 -5.02 13.26
C PRO A 130 3.31 -4.98 12.29
N SER A 131 4.53 -5.05 12.82
CA SER A 131 5.76 -5.16 12.04
C SER A 131 6.64 -6.30 12.56
N ALA A 132 7.26 -7.04 11.65
CA ALA A 132 8.16 -8.13 12.00
C ALA A 132 9.33 -7.59 12.83
N GLY A 133 9.37 -7.98 14.11
CA GLY A 133 10.41 -7.54 15.03
C GLY A 133 10.34 -6.06 15.41
N ALA A 134 9.20 -5.39 15.17
CA ALA A 134 8.99 -3.96 15.41
C ALA A 134 9.99 -3.05 14.66
N LEU A 135 10.36 -3.43 13.44
CA LEU A 135 11.38 -2.74 12.64
C LEU A 135 10.82 -1.62 11.75
N TYR A 136 9.54 -1.71 11.39
CA TYR A 136 8.77 -0.71 10.65
C TYR A 136 9.53 -0.16 9.43
N PRO A 137 9.76 -0.98 8.39
CA PRO A 137 10.52 -0.58 7.22
C PRO A 137 9.71 0.27 6.24
N ILE A 138 8.42 0.50 6.47
CA ILE A 138 7.52 1.22 5.56
C ILE A 138 7.55 2.71 5.86
N GLU A 139 7.78 3.51 4.83
CA GLU A 139 7.59 4.97 4.81
C GLU A 139 6.42 5.33 3.91
N ALA A 140 5.85 6.53 4.10
CA ALA A 140 4.71 7.01 3.32
C ALA A 140 4.96 8.41 2.76
N TYR A 141 4.82 8.51 1.44
CA TYR A 141 4.85 9.75 0.69
C TYR A 141 3.43 10.09 0.22
N ILE A 142 3.01 11.33 0.44
CA ILE A 142 1.68 11.83 0.17
C ILE A 142 1.79 12.85 -0.94
N ILE A 143 1.27 12.51 -2.12
CA ILE A 143 1.14 13.46 -3.21
C ILE A 143 -0.22 14.12 -3.08
N VAL A 144 -0.23 15.41 -2.79
CA VAL A 144 -1.44 16.18 -2.51
C VAL A 144 -1.97 16.79 -3.81
N PHE A 145 -3.21 16.44 -4.15
CA PHE A 145 -3.90 17.01 -5.30
C PHE A 145 -5.02 17.96 -4.90
N ASN A 146 -5.79 17.62 -3.85
CA ASN A 146 -6.96 18.40 -3.46
C ASN A 146 -7.33 18.20 -1.98
N VAL A 147 -6.59 18.86 -1.09
CA VAL A 147 -6.81 18.85 0.36
C VAL A 147 -6.96 20.29 0.83
N LYS A 148 -7.95 20.57 1.66
CA LYS A 148 -8.20 21.92 2.15
C LYS A 148 -7.07 22.40 3.07
N SER A 149 -6.62 23.63 2.86
CA SER A 149 -5.53 24.27 3.61
C SER A 149 -4.18 23.54 3.53
N LEU A 150 -3.96 22.75 2.49
CA LEU A 150 -2.69 22.10 2.20
C LEU A 150 -2.36 22.27 0.73
N ASP A 151 -1.20 22.86 0.44
CA ASP A 151 -0.77 23.10 -0.93
C ASP A 151 -0.49 21.79 -1.68
N LYS A 152 -0.57 21.84 -3.01
CA LYS A 152 -0.19 20.71 -3.85
C LYS A 152 1.33 20.50 -3.78
N GLY A 153 1.72 19.25 -3.63
CA GLY A 153 3.13 18.89 -3.57
C GLY A 153 3.35 17.45 -3.14
N ILE A 154 4.63 17.11 -3.04
CA ILE A 154 5.13 15.84 -2.53
C ILE A 154 5.48 16.03 -1.07
N TYR A 155 4.86 15.25 -0.20
CA TYR A 155 5.12 15.27 1.23
C TYR A 155 5.61 13.92 1.72
N HIS A 156 6.49 13.92 2.72
CA HIS A 156 6.80 12.72 3.51
C HIS A 156 6.06 12.78 4.86
N TYR A 157 5.48 11.65 5.29
CA TYR A 157 4.80 11.58 6.57
C TYR A 157 5.77 11.21 7.70
N ASN A 158 6.14 12.23 8.50
CA ASN A 158 6.96 12.03 9.68
C ASN A 158 6.11 11.43 10.82
N VAL A 159 6.14 10.11 10.94
CA VAL A 159 5.39 9.33 11.93
C VAL A 159 5.69 9.75 13.38
N ASN A 160 6.94 10.11 13.68
CA ASN A 160 7.37 10.45 15.04
C ASN A 160 6.76 11.77 15.53
N LYS A 161 6.68 12.77 14.66
CA LYS A 161 6.15 14.10 14.99
C LYS A 161 4.68 14.29 14.56
N HIS A 162 4.11 13.29 13.88
CA HIS A 162 2.79 13.37 13.25
C HIS A 162 2.63 14.65 12.40
N LEU A 163 3.51 14.81 11.41
CA LEU A 163 3.49 15.95 10.49
C LEU A 163 3.84 15.54 9.05
N LEU A 164 3.57 16.44 8.11
CA LEU A 164 3.95 16.31 6.71
C LEU A 164 5.14 17.22 6.40
N GLU A 165 6.23 16.65 5.90
CA GLU A 165 7.42 17.37 5.45
C GLU A 165 7.29 17.62 3.95
N LEU A 166 7.19 18.89 3.53
CA LEU A 166 7.16 19.25 2.12
C LEU A 166 8.52 18.97 1.49
N ILE A 167 8.57 18.03 0.54
CA ILE A 167 9.77 17.71 -0.25
C ILE A 167 9.86 18.62 -1.47
N GLU A 168 8.76 18.73 -2.21
CA GLU A 168 8.71 19.55 -3.43
C GLU A 168 7.29 20.09 -3.65
N PRO A 169 7.11 21.42 -3.79
CA PRO A 169 5.82 21.99 -4.15
C PRO A 169 5.53 21.77 -5.64
N GLY A 170 4.28 21.51 -6.00
CA GLY A 170 3.90 21.35 -7.39
C GLY A 170 2.64 20.53 -7.61
N ASP A 171 2.06 20.64 -8.81
CA ASP A 171 0.95 19.80 -9.23
C ASP A 171 1.46 18.62 -10.07
N TYR A 172 1.56 17.45 -9.44
CA TYR A 172 2.06 16.22 -10.07
C TYR A 172 0.95 15.34 -10.66
N LYS A 173 -0.32 15.79 -10.64
CA LYS A 173 -1.45 14.93 -11.00
C LYS A 173 -1.31 14.35 -12.41
N GLU A 174 -1.07 15.20 -13.42
CA GLU A 174 -1.00 14.73 -14.81
C GLU A 174 0.22 13.81 -15.04
N HIS A 175 1.36 14.15 -14.44
CA HIS A 175 2.58 13.37 -14.56
C HIS A 175 2.42 11.98 -13.94
N LEU A 176 1.93 11.91 -12.70
CA LEU A 176 1.72 10.63 -12.01
C LEU A 176 0.57 9.82 -12.59
N ALA A 177 -0.46 10.46 -13.16
CA ALA A 177 -1.51 9.75 -13.90
C ALA A 177 -0.96 8.95 -15.09
N LYS A 178 0.09 9.45 -15.75
CA LYS A 178 0.79 8.74 -16.84
C LYS A 178 1.67 7.61 -16.32
N ILE A 179 2.38 7.84 -15.21
CA ILE A 179 3.27 6.85 -14.59
C ILE A 179 2.48 5.69 -13.98
N CYS A 180 1.38 5.96 -13.28
CA CYS A 180 0.55 4.97 -12.59
C CYS A 180 -0.51 4.29 -13.47
N LEU A 181 -0.49 4.51 -14.79
CA LEU A 181 -1.37 3.84 -15.76
C LEU A 181 -2.87 3.87 -15.38
N SER A 182 -3.30 4.88 -14.62
CA SER A 182 -4.59 4.91 -13.92
C SER A 182 -5.23 6.30 -14.02
N LYS A 183 -5.11 6.92 -15.20
CA LYS A 183 -5.53 8.31 -15.46
C LYS A 183 -6.95 8.60 -14.95
N ASP A 184 -7.90 7.75 -15.31
CA ASP A 184 -9.32 7.94 -14.97
C ASP A 184 -9.57 7.92 -13.45
N ILE A 185 -8.82 7.10 -12.71
CA ILE A 185 -8.96 7.00 -11.25
C ILE A 185 -8.33 8.21 -10.56
N MET A 186 -7.24 8.74 -11.11
CA MET A 186 -6.47 9.83 -10.50
C MET A 186 -7.04 11.22 -10.76
N GLU A 187 -7.88 11.37 -11.78
CA GLU A 187 -8.46 12.67 -12.18
C GLU A 187 -9.13 13.39 -10.98
N ASP A 188 -10.00 12.67 -10.26
CA ASP A 188 -10.76 13.21 -9.13
C ASP A 188 -10.23 12.78 -7.75
N ALA A 189 -9.07 12.12 -7.70
CA ALA A 189 -8.44 11.73 -6.43
C ALA A 189 -7.98 12.95 -5.62
N ASN A 190 -8.06 12.85 -4.30
CA ASN A 190 -7.60 13.92 -3.40
C ASN A 190 -6.11 13.80 -3.11
N VAL A 191 -5.61 12.57 -2.93
CA VAL A 191 -4.19 12.26 -2.72
C VAL A 191 -3.80 10.95 -3.42
N LEU A 192 -2.53 10.84 -3.76
CA LEU A 192 -1.85 9.57 -4.04
C LEU A 192 -0.93 9.26 -2.85
N ILE A 193 -1.11 8.11 -2.24
CA ILE A 193 -0.23 7.62 -1.17
C ILE A 193 0.70 6.58 -1.78
N ILE A 194 1.99 6.84 -1.70
CA ILE A 194 3.05 5.95 -2.15
C ILE A 194 3.76 5.41 -0.92
N LEU A 195 3.72 4.10 -0.73
CA LEU A 195 4.46 3.42 0.32
C LEU A 195 5.77 2.92 -0.26
N THR A 196 6.87 3.30 0.38
CA THR A 196 8.20 2.75 0.10
C THR A 196 8.61 1.82 1.22
N SER A 197 9.63 1.00 0.98
CA SER A 197 10.29 0.24 2.03
C SER A 197 11.78 0.50 2.06
N ILE A 198 12.29 0.88 3.24
CA ILE A 198 13.72 0.86 3.54
C ILE A 198 14.09 -0.58 3.88
N PHE A 199 14.45 -1.38 2.86
CA PHE A 199 14.61 -2.83 3.02
C PHE A 199 15.64 -3.20 4.09
N LYS A 200 16.72 -2.42 4.22
CA LYS A 200 17.77 -2.63 5.21
C LYS A 200 17.25 -2.67 6.65
N ARG A 201 16.17 -1.94 6.98
CA ARG A 201 15.55 -2.00 8.31
C ARG A 201 14.99 -3.37 8.64
N ALA A 202 14.44 -4.08 7.66
CA ALA A 202 13.92 -5.43 7.85
C ALA A 202 15.03 -6.50 7.71
N THR A 203 15.94 -6.32 6.75
CA THR A 203 16.96 -7.34 6.45
C THR A 203 18.08 -7.39 7.48
N ILE A 204 18.33 -6.32 8.24
CA ILE A 204 19.33 -6.32 9.33
C ILE A 204 19.08 -7.43 10.37
N LYS A 205 17.81 -7.79 10.61
CA LYS A 205 17.43 -8.84 11.56
C LYS A 205 17.12 -10.18 10.89
N TYR A 206 16.59 -10.16 9.67
CA TYR A 206 16.00 -11.34 9.03
C TYR A 206 16.70 -11.77 7.73
N GLY A 207 17.81 -11.13 7.35
CA GLY A 207 18.46 -11.33 6.06
C GLY A 207 17.47 -11.15 4.90
N ILE A 208 17.63 -11.92 3.82
CA ILE A 208 16.75 -11.88 2.63
C ILE A 208 15.26 -12.13 2.94
N ARG A 209 14.94 -12.77 4.08
CA ARG A 209 13.55 -12.98 4.50
C ARG A 209 12.87 -11.66 4.91
N GLY A 210 13.65 -10.67 5.31
CA GLY A 210 13.18 -9.31 5.62
C GLY A 210 12.40 -8.68 4.47
N TYR A 211 12.78 -8.97 3.22
CA TYR A 211 12.06 -8.51 2.02
C TYR A 211 10.60 -9.01 2.00
N ARG A 212 10.36 -10.28 2.35
CA ARG A 212 8.99 -10.82 2.42
C ARG A 212 8.16 -10.13 3.50
N PHE A 213 8.77 -9.78 4.63
CA PHE A 213 8.09 -9.06 5.70
C PHE A 213 7.76 -7.62 5.28
N ALA A 214 8.67 -6.93 4.60
CA ALA A 214 8.40 -5.61 4.03
C ALA A 214 7.16 -5.62 3.12
N LEU A 215 7.05 -6.59 2.20
CA LEU A 215 5.88 -6.70 1.31
C LEU A 215 4.58 -7.02 2.06
N ILE A 216 4.63 -7.90 3.07
CA ILE A 216 3.48 -8.19 3.93
C ILE A 216 3.03 -6.93 4.66
N GLU A 217 3.97 -6.18 5.23
CA GLU A 217 3.69 -4.94 5.95
C GLU A 217 3.09 -3.86 5.05
N ALA A 218 3.60 -3.69 3.83
CA ALA A 218 3.01 -2.79 2.84
C ALA A 218 1.54 -3.14 2.55
N GLY A 219 1.21 -4.43 2.43
CA GLY A 219 -0.17 -4.90 2.25
C GLY A 219 -1.06 -4.65 3.48
N ILE A 220 -0.53 -4.83 4.69
CA ILE A 220 -1.25 -4.55 5.94
C ILE A 220 -1.54 -3.05 6.06
N VAL A 221 -0.53 -2.20 5.84
CA VAL A 221 -0.69 -0.74 5.85
C VAL A 221 -1.71 -0.32 4.81
N GLY A 222 -1.61 -0.85 3.59
CA GLY A 222 -2.57 -0.55 2.54
C GLY A 222 -4.01 -0.94 2.91
N GLN A 223 -4.21 -2.08 3.58
CA GLN A 223 -5.52 -2.49 4.07
C GLN A 223 -6.02 -1.58 5.20
N ASN A 224 -5.14 -1.13 6.09
CA ASN A 224 -5.50 -0.13 7.11
C ASN A 224 -5.95 1.18 6.44
N ILE A 225 -5.20 1.71 5.48
CA ILE A 225 -5.60 2.91 4.71
C ILE A 225 -6.98 2.70 4.11
N THR A 226 -7.23 1.52 3.54
CA THR A 226 -8.52 1.21 2.91
C THR A 226 -9.68 1.21 3.93
N LEU A 227 -9.49 0.64 5.11
CA LEU A 227 -10.53 0.57 6.15
C LEU A 227 -10.75 1.92 6.84
N VAL A 228 -9.68 2.67 7.12
CA VAL A 228 -9.76 4.00 7.73
C VAL A 228 -10.41 4.97 6.74
N ALA A 229 -10.03 4.94 5.47
CA ALA A 229 -10.72 5.70 4.41
C ALA A 229 -12.22 5.38 4.40
N GLU A 230 -12.61 4.10 4.43
CA GLU A 230 -14.02 3.71 4.47
C GLU A 230 -14.76 4.27 5.71
N SER A 231 -14.10 4.31 6.87
CA SER A 231 -14.68 4.89 8.09
C SER A 231 -14.85 6.41 8.03
N LEU A 232 -14.01 7.10 7.25
CA LEU A 232 -14.08 8.54 7.00
C LEU A 232 -15.03 8.90 5.84
N GLY A 233 -15.72 7.91 5.26
CA GLY A 233 -16.55 8.11 4.07
C GLY A 233 -15.76 8.39 2.79
N LEU A 234 -14.45 8.10 2.80
CA LEU A 234 -13.56 8.17 1.65
C LEU A 234 -13.50 6.82 0.93
N GLY A 235 -13.12 6.84 -0.33
CA GLY A 235 -12.77 5.69 -1.13
C GLY A 235 -11.26 5.59 -1.34
N SER A 236 -10.79 4.39 -1.64
CA SER A 236 -9.38 4.15 -1.99
C SER A 236 -9.24 3.04 -3.01
N CYS A 237 -8.14 3.06 -3.76
CA CYS A 237 -7.78 1.98 -4.69
C CYS A 237 -6.26 1.77 -4.68
N MET A 238 -5.81 0.56 -4.37
CA MET A 238 -4.45 0.14 -4.66
C MET A 238 -4.25 0.02 -6.17
N LEU A 239 -3.14 0.56 -6.67
CA LEU A 239 -2.73 0.52 -8.05
C LEU A 239 -1.60 -0.51 -8.18
N GLY A 240 -1.78 -1.49 -9.06
CA GLY A 240 -0.76 -2.49 -9.37
C GLY A 240 0.07 -2.17 -10.61
N GLY A 241 -0.28 -1.11 -11.34
CA GLY A 241 0.46 -0.66 -12.51
C GLY A 241 1.05 0.71 -12.26
N PHE A 242 2.37 0.79 -12.23
CA PHE A 242 3.12 2.03 -12.19
C PHE A 242 4.55 1.73 -12.65
N PHE A 243 5.25 2.71 -13.21
CA PHE A 243 6.68 2.52 -13.51
C PHE A 243 7.52 2.85 -12.28
N ASP A 244 8.17 1.83 -11.73
CA ASP A 244 8.86 1.90 -10.44
C ASP A 244 9.95 2.99 -10.42
N ASP A 245 10.85 2.99 -11.40
CA ASP A 245 11.96 3.94 -11.44
C ASP A 245 11.50 5.38 -11.65
N GLU A 246 10.40 5.59 -12.38
CA GLU A 246 9.79 6.93 -12.52
C GLU A 246 9.20 7.42 -11.19
N ILE A 247 8.57 6.53 -10.42
CA ILE A 247 8.14 6.86 -9.05
C ILE A 247 9.34 7.17 -8.17
N HIS A 248 10.42 6.39 -8.24
CA HIS A 248 11.64 6.64 -7.46
C HIS A 248 12.26 7.99 -7.79
N ASN A 249 12.31 8.36 -9.07
CA ASN A 249 12.78 9.68 -9.53
C ASN A 249 11.93 10.82 -8.97
N VAL A 250 10.60 10.70 -9.00
CA VAL A 250 9.68 11.70 -8.42
C VAL A 250 9.89 11.85 -6.91
N LEU A 251 10.09 10.74 -6.20
CA LEU A 251 10.29 10.74 -4.75
C LEU A 251 11.75 11.05 -4.33
N LYS A 252 12.69 11.07 -5.27
CA LYS A 252 14.14 11.20 -5.03
C LYS A 252 14.70 10.10 -4.11
N VAL A 253 14.21 8.88 -4.28
CA VAL A 253 14.73 7.67 -3.62
C VAL A 253 15.54 6.83 -4.60
N ASP A 254 16.42 5.95 -4.11
CA ASP A 254 17.40 5.25 -4.95
C ASP A 254 16.87 4.00 -5.65
N GLY A 255 15.68 3.50 -5.27
CA GLY A 255 15.09 2.30 -5.86
C GLY A 255 15.80 0.99 -5.48
N VAL A 256 16.75 1.04 -4.55
CA VAL A 256 17.57 -0.10 -4.10
C VAL A 256 17.51 -0.25 -2.58
N ASN A 257 17.96 0.75 -1.83
CA ASN A 257 17.85 0.75 -0.37
C ASN A 257 16.43 1.13 0.07
N GLU A 258 15.83 2.07 -0.66
CA GLU A 258 14.44 2.47 -0.50
C GLU A 258 13.72 2.44 -1.85
N ALA A 259 12.68 1.63 -1.94
CA ALA A 259 11.91 1.48 -3.16
C ALA A 259 10.41 1.43 -2.88
N VAL A 260 9.61 1.87 -3.86
CA VAL A 260 8.15 1.72 -3.84
C VAL A 260 7.74 0.25 -3.68
N VAL A 261 6.73 0.02 -2.84
CA VAL A 261 6.15 -1.32 -2.59
C VAL A 261 4.62 -1.32 -2.64
N ASN A 262 3.98 -0.15 -2.61
CA ASN A 262 2.55 0.01 -2.81
C ASN A 262 2.22 1.43 -3.27
N VAL A 263 1.27 1.57 -4.18
CA VAL A 263 0.74 2.87 -4.62
C VAL A 263 -0.77 2.82 -4.51
N MET A 264 -1.38 3.87 -3.96
CA MET A 264 -2.83 3.91 -3.84
C MET A 264 -3.42 5.32 -3.92
N THR A 265 -4.56 5.43 -4.58
CA THR A 265 -5.37 6.65 -4.59
C THR A 265 -6.30 6.68 -3.39
N VAL A 266 -6.55 7.87 -2.86
CA VAL A 266 -7.60 8.12 -1.87
C VAL A 266 -8.37 9.37 -2.28
N GLY A 267 -9.70 9.30 -2.17
CA GLY A 267 -10.53 10.46 -2.43
C GLY A 267 -11.96 10.34 -1.92
N ARG A 268 -12.69 11.45 -1.93
CA ARG A 268 -14.11 11.46 -1.59
C ARG A 268 -14.89 10.66 -2.61
N LYS A 269 -15.65 9.66 -2.16
CA LYS A 269 -16.46 8.81 -3.05
C LYS A 269 -17.37 9.65 -3.94
N GLY A 270 -17.43 9.31 -5.22
CA GLY A 270 -18.47 9.82 -6.12
C GLY A 270 -19.86 9.45 -5.61
N GLU A 271 -20.86 10.28 -5.92
CA GLU A 271 -22.24 9.80 -5.86
C GLU A 271 -22.33 8.64 -6.85
N LYS A 272 -22.81 7.47 -6.40
CA LYS A 272 -23.13 6.40 -7.34
C LYS A 272 -24.19 6.97 -8.27
N GLU A 273 -23.94 7.01 -9.57
CA GLU A 273 -25.02 7.00 -10.56
C GLU A 273 -25.86 5.74 -10.26
N SER A 274 -26.88 5.87 -9.41
CA SER A 274 -28.06 5.05 -9.50
C SER A 274 -28.61 5.31 -10.91
N GLU A 275 -28.75 4.25 -11.71
CA GLU A 275 -29.21 4.28 -13.11
C GLU A 275 -28.09 4.39 -14.17
N ARG A 276 -27.29 3.32 -14.28
CA ARG A 276 -27.04 2.74 -15.61
C ARG A 276 -27.73 1.38 -15.67
N GLU A 277 -28.69 1.32 -16.57
CA GLU A 277 -29.70 0.32 -16.83
C GLU A 277 -29.25 -1.16 -16.69
N GLY A 278 -30.10 -1.93 -16.00
CA GLY A 278 -30.51 -3.30 -16.36
C GLY A 278 -29.45 -4.29 -16.84
N VAL A 279 -28.86 -5.05 -15.92
CA VAL A 279 -28.62 -6.47 -16.19
C VAL A 279 -29.46 -7.26 -15.20
N GLU A 280 -30.61 -7.73 -15.68
CA GLU A 280 -31.46 -8.70 -15.00
C GLU A 280 -30.60 -9.86 -14.49
N ARG A 281 -30.53 -10.01 -13.17
CA ARG A 281 -30.03 -11.24 -12.56
C ARG A 281 -31.15 -12.26 -12.65
N GLY A 282 -31.14 -13.02 -13.74
CA GLY A 282 -31.99 -14.19 -13.89
C GLY A 282 -31.75 -15.18 -12.76
N GLU A 283 -32.79 -15.44 -11.98
CA GLU A 283 -32.93 -16.64 -11.16
C GLU A 283 -32.91 -17.86 -12.08
N LYS A 284 -31.98 -18.79 -11.83
CA LYS A 284 -32.16 -20.25 -11.97
C LYS A 284 -31.23 -20.97 -11.00
#